data_AF-A0A9P7WTH2-F1
#
_entry.id   AF-A0A9P7WTH2-F1
#
_cell.length_a   1.000
_cell.length_b   1.000
_cell.length_c   1.000
_cell.angle_alpha   90.00
_cell.angle_beta   90.00
_cell.angle_gamma   90.00
#
_symmetry.space_group_name_H-M   'P 1'
#
loop_
_entity.id
_entity.type
_entity.pdbx_description
1 polymer ?
#
loop_
_entity_poly.entity_id
_entity_poly.type
_entity_poly.pdbx_seq_one_letter_code
_entity_poly.pdbx_strand_id
1 'polypeptide(L)'
;MSQTAGASTGLLYAYAKVFNTDWSGRFMITFATRDVADTWFRLVTDSVAAGYKKFAGVKRVSPQFFTHDDAEGNIYDTIVDPMVAPSLLGLVFFTLLNDKGERVFNSIPVLNYTDHINGGRQVDSNHYSVCCASNQPLN
;
A
#
# COMPACT_ATOMS: atom_id res chain seq x y z
N MET A 1 1.64 -28.47 14.67
CA MET A 1 2.17 -28.25 13.30
C MET A 1 2.10 -26.76 13.04
N SER A 2 3.25 -26.08 13.10
CA SER A 2 3.34 -24.63 12.94
C SER A 2 3.36 -24.32 11.45
N GLN A 3 2.36 -23.59 10.93
CA GLN A 3 2.44 -23.03 9.58
C GLN A 3 3.42 -21.86 9.62
N THR A 4 4.63 -22.06 9.10
CA THR A 4 5.50 -20.98 8.68
C THR A 4 4.80 -20.25 7.54
N ALA A 5 4.29 -19.06 7.82
CA ALA A 5 3.83 -18.14 6.79
C ALA A 5 4.98 -17.93 5.80
N GLY A 6 4.84 -18.45 4.59
CA GLY A 6 5.86 -18.29 3.55
C GLY A 6 6.06 -16.81 3.29
N ALA A 7 7.28 -16.32 3.45
CA ALA A 7 7.70 -15.01 3.00
C ALA A 7 7.20 -14.85 1.57
N SER A 8 6.35 -13.85 1.31
CA SER A 8 5.80 -13.67 -0.03
C SER A 8 6.94 -13.25 -0.95
N THR A 9 7.42 -14.18 -1.77
CA THR A 9 8.51 -14.00 -2.71
C THR A 9 7.99 -13.19 -3.91
N GLY A 10 8.26 -11.89 -3.91
CA GLY A 10 7.94 -11.04 -5.05
C GLY A 10 7.92 -9.55 -4.70
N LEU A 11 8.28 -8.72 -5.69
CA LEU A 11 8.16 -7.27 -5.61
C LEU A 11 6.74 -6.87 -5.21
N LEU A 12 6.62 -5.97 -4.24
CA LEU A 12 5.35 -5.34 -3.90
C LEU A 12 5.38 -3.88 -4.37
N TYR A 13 4.39 -3.51 -5.18
CA TYR A 13 4.10 -2.13 -5.51
C TYR A 13 3.00 -1.61 -4.61
N ALA A 14 3.20 -0.41 -4.07
CA ALA A 14 2.18 0.33 -3.34
C ALA A 14 2.07 1.76 -3.88
N TYR A 15 0.92 2.37 -3.67
CA TYR A 15 0.67 3.75 -4.01
C TYR A 15 0.66 4.62 -2.75
N ALA A 16 1.19 5.82 -2.84
CA ALA A 16 1.06 6.84 -1.80
C ALA A 16 0.61 8.17 -2.39
N LYS A 17 -0.22 8.90 -1.66
CA LYS A 17 -0.60 10.28 -1.99
C LYS A 17 -0.66 11.18 -0.76
N VAL A 18 -0.59 12.48 -0.97
CA VAL A 18 -0.93 13.45 0.08
C VAL A 18 -2.40 13.27 0.47
N PHE A 19 -2.72 13.34 1.76
CA PHE A 19 -4.07 13.06 2.24
C PHE A 19 -5.09 14.17 1.89
N ASN A 20 -4.65 15.43 1.84
CA ASN A 20 -5.51 16.61 1.72
C ASN A 20 -5.68 17.11 0.27
N THR A 21 -4.94 16.54 -0.70
CA THR A 21 -5.01 16.92 -2.11
C THR A 21 -4.93 15.68 -3.02
N ASP A 22 -5.45 15.81 -4.23
CA ASP A 22 -5.32 14.79 -5.28
C ASP A 22 -4.44 15.25 -6.45
N TRP A 23 -3.84 16.44 -6.31
CA TRP A 23 -3.08 17.07 -7.39
C TRP A 23 -1.62 16.60 -7.44
N SER A 24 -0.94 16.60 -6.30
CA SER A 24 0.51 16.44 -6.20
C SER A 24 0.93 15.48 -5.08
N GLY A 25 2.25 15.24 -4.99
CA GLY A 25 2.85 14.40 -3.96
C GLY A 25 2.35 12.97 -4.05
N ARG A 26 2.41 12.40 -5.25
CA ARG A 26 1.95 11.04 -5.54
C ARG A 26 3.16 10.18 -5.82
N PHE A 27 3.26 9.03 -5.16
CA PHE A 27 4.40 8.14 -5.29
C PHE A 27 3.95 6.72 -5.58
N MET A 28 4.69 6.05 -6.45
CA MET A 28 4.72 4.59 -6.46
C MET A 28 5.89 4.16 -5.58
N ILE A 29 5.60 3.36 -4.56
CA ILE A 29 6.60 2.77 -3.69
C ILE A 29 6.84 1.35 -4.17
N THR A 30 8.11 1.02 -4.39
CA THR A 30 8.52 -0.35 -4.76
C THR A 30 9.28 -0.96 -3.61
N PHE A 31 8.78 -2.09 -3.12
CA PHE A 31 9.41 -2.88 -2.06
C PHE A 31 9.94 -4.19 -2.62
N ALA A 32 11.13 -4.60 -2.19
CA ALA A 32 11.73 -5.87 -2.58
C ALA A 32 10.81 -7.07 -2.27
N THR A 33 10.08 -7.01 -1.15
CA THR A 33 9.03 -7.98 -0.77
C THR A 33 7.92 -7.30 0.03
N ARG A 34 6.80 -8.02 0.25
CA ARG A 34 5.76 -7.57 1.20
C ARG A 34 6.29 -7.41 2.62
N ASP A 35 7.17 -8.30 3.07
CA ASP A 35 7.74 -8.25 4.42
C ASP A 35 8.59 -6.98 4.61
N VAL A 36 9.26 -6.52 3.54
CA VAL A 36 9.97 -5.23 3.53
C VAL A 36 8.97 -4.07 3.66
N ALA A 37 7.81 -4.13 3.00
CA ALA A 37 6.77 -3.10 3.14
C ALA A 37 6.19 -3.02 4.56
N ASP A 38 5.92 -4.18 5.17
CA ASP A 38 5.43 -4.26 6.54
C ASP A 38 6.50 -3.77 7.54
N THR A 39 7.76 -4.11 7.29
CA THR A 39 8.90 -3.65 8.11
C THR A 39 9.13 -2.16 7.97
N TRP A 40 9.08 -1.62 6.75
CA TRP A 40 9.18 -0.17 6.51
C TRP A 40 8.10 0.58 7.26
N PHE A 41 6.83 0.17 7.13
CA PHE A 41 5.74 0.85 7.82
C PHE A 41 5.88 0.78 9.34
N ARG A 42 6.32 -0.37 9.88
CA ARG A 42 6.62 -0.52 11.31
C ARG A 42 7.72 0.45 11.76
N LEU A 43 8.84 0.56 11.04
CA LEU A 43 9.92 1.49 11.37
C LEU A 43 9.46 2.95 11.36
N VAL A 44 8.62 3.33 10.40
CA VAL A 44 7.98 4.66 10.37
C VAL A 44 7.15 4.88 11.63
N THR A 45 6.25 3.95 11.98
CA THR A 45 5.40 4.10 13.18
C THR A 45 6.20 4.06 14.48
N ASP A 46 7.26 3.25 14.56
CA ASP A 46 8.13 3.12 15.73
C ASP A 46 8.91 4.42 15.95
N SER A 47 9.41 5.05 14.90
CA SER A 47 10.09 6.36 14.99
C SER A 47 9.15 7.43 15.58
N VAL A 48 7.88 7.43 15.16
CA VAL A 48 6.85 8.36 15.65
C VAL A 48 6.48 8.06 17.11
N ALA A 49 6.39 6.79 17.48
CA ALA A 49 6.15 6.35 18.85
C ALA A 49 7.32 6.73 19.78
N ALA A 50 8.55 6.69 19.27
CA ALA A 50 9.77 7.12 19.96
C ALA A 50 9.90 8.66 20.08
N GLY A 51 8.97 9.42 19.49
CA GLY A 51 8.92 10.88 19.61
C GLY A 51 9.37 11.64 18.36
N TYR A 52 9.85 10.96 17.32
CA TYR A 52 10.26 11.61 16.06
C TYR A 52 9.04 11.85 15.15
N LYS A 53 8.47 13.06 15.21
CA LYS A 53 7.15 13.37 14.61
C LYS A 53 7.16 13.72 13.11
N LYS A 54 8.32 13.80 12.46
CA LYS A 54 8.47 14.21 11.04
C LYS A 54 7.64 13.38 10.05
N PHE A 55 7.23 12.16 10.41
CA PHE A 55 6.44 11.30 9.53
C PHE A 55 5.16 10.79 10.20
N ALA A 56 4.62 11.52 11.18
CA ALA A 56 3.42 11.11 11.90
C ALA A 56 2.17 11.05 11.00
N GLY A 57 2.17 11.81 9.91
CA GLY A 57 1.15 11.86 8.88
C GLY A 57 1.17 10.68 7.91
N VAL A 58 2.21 9.83 7.93
CA VAL A 58 2.24 8.60 7.12
C VAL A 58 1.25 7.59 7.70
N LYS A 59 0.21 7.26 6.94
CA LYS A 59 -0.82 6.28 7.30
C LYS A 59 -0.92 5.18 6.25
N ARG A 60 -1.21 3.97 6.70
CA ARG A 60 -1.51 2.81 5.84
C ARG A 60 -3.02 2.66 5.73
N VAL A 61 -3.54 2.79 4.52
CA VAL A 61 -4.98 2.61 4.21
C VAL A 61 -5.24 1.14 3.83
N SER A 62 -4.34 0.53 3.06
CA SER A 62 -4.37 -0.89 2.70
C SER A 62 -2.96 -1.43 2.52
N PRO A 63 -2.76 -2.75 2.28
CA PRO A 63 -1.44 -3.30 2.03
C PRO A 63 -0.66 -2.61 0.91
N GLN A 64 -1.35 -2.04 -0.07
CA GLN A 64 -0.77 -1.37 -1.24
C GLN A 64 -1.17 0.10 -1.37
N PHE A 65 -1.75 0.71 -0.33
CA PHE A 65 -2.16 2.11 -0.38
C PHE A 65 -1.84 2.84 0.93
N PHE A 66 -1.12 3.94 0.80
CA PHE A 66 -0.67 4.81 1.88
C PHE A 66 -1.09 6.25 1.63
N THR A 67 -1.23 7.00 2.71
CA THR A 67 -1.34 8.46 2.65
C THR A 67 -0.23 9.09 3.47
N HIS A 68 0.13 10.33 3.17
CA HIS A 68 1.06 11.11 3.98
C HIS A 68 0.63 12.57 4.06
N ASP A 69 1.24 13.30 5.00
CA ASP A 69 1.15 14.75 5.12
C ASP A 69 2.51 15.34 4.71
N ASP A 70 2.51 16.09 3.60
CA ASP A 70 3.71 16.74 3.07
C ASP A 70 4.15 17.93 3.91
N ALA A 71 3.28 18.47 4.77
CA ALA A 71 3.64 19.51 5.73
C ALA A 71 4.48 18.97 6.91
N GLU A 72 4.34 17.67 7.23
CA GLU A 72 5.13 17.04 8.29
C GLU A 72 6.46 16.49 7.75
N GLY A 73 6.44 15.96 6.52
CA GLY A 73 7.63 15.48 5.85
C GLY A 73 7.32 14.67 4.59
N ASN A 74 8.25 14.72 3.62
CA ASN A 74 8.10 13.93 2.41
C ASN A 74 8.26 12.43 2.70
N ILE A 75 7.28 11.63 2.30
CA ILE A 75 7.29 10.18 2.59
C ILE A 75 8.52 9.46 2.02
N TYR A 76 9.08 9.94 0.91
CA TYR A 76 10.28 9.34 0.31
C TYR A 76 11.55 9.58 1.15
N ASP A 77 11.55 10.55 2.05
CA ASP A 77 12.70 10.80 2.94
C ASP A 77 12.84 9.71 4.02
N THR A 78 11.79 8.91 4.27
CA THR A 78 11.78 7.88 5.33
C THR A 78 12.92 6.85 5.22
N ILE A 79 13.42 6.60 4.00
CA ILE A 79 14.50 5.63 3.74
C ILE A 79 15.91 6.24 3.76
N VAL A 80 16.02 7.56 3.78
CA VAL A 80 17.31 8.29 3.92
C VAL A 80 17.43 9.00 5.26
N ASP A 81 16.34 9.14 5.99
CA ASP A 81 16.32 9.73 7.33
C ASP A 81 16.94 8.76 8.36
N PRO A 82 17.99 9.18 9.10
CA PRO A 82 18.71 8.30 10.02
C PRO A 82 17.87 7.82 11.21
N MET A 83 16.76 8.50 11.53
CA MET A 83 15.91 8.16 12.66
C MET A 83 14.77 7.18 12.30
N VAL A 84 14.65 6.78 11.03
CA VAL A 84 13.47 6.05 10.54
C VAL A 84 13.83 4.70 9.93
N ALA A 85 14.13 4.65 8.62
CA ALA A 85 14.36 3.38 7.93
C ALA A 85 15.61 3.39 7.03
N PRO A 86 16.77 3.92 7.49
CA PRO A 86 17.99 3.96 6.66
C PRO A 86 18.49 2.54 6.32
N SER A 87 18.17 1.55 7.15
CA SER A 87 18.48 0.13 6.93
C SER A 87 17.76 -0.48 5.73
N LEU A 88 16.73 0.18 5.19
CA LEU A 88 15.96 -0.29 4.05
C LEU A 88 16.39 0.36 2.72
N LEU A 89 17.45 1.17 2.74
CA LEU A 89 18.03 1.73 1.52
C LEU A 89 18.45 0.60 0.56
N GLY A 90 18.01 0.67 -0.69
CA GLY A 90 18.24 -0.38 -1.71
C GLY A 90 17.21 -1.52 -1.68
N LEU A 91 16.35 -1.59 -0.66
CA LEU A 91 15.23 -2.53 -0.57
C LEU A 91 13.88 -1.87 -0.82
N VAL A 92 13.83 -0.55 -0.65
CA VAL A 92 12.68 0.31 -0.90
C VAL A 92 13.13 1.49 -1.74
N PHE A 93 12.35 1.85 -2.76
CA PHE A 93 12.54 3.11 -3.46
C PHE A 93 11.19 3.74 -3.84
N PHE A 94 11.22 5.04 -4.02
CA PHE A 94 10.05 5.86 -4.34
C PHE A 94 10.21 6.41 -5.74
N THR A 95 9.17 6.26 -6.54
CA THR A 95 9.05 6.90 -7.85
C THR A 95 8.00 7.99 -7.75
N LEU A 96 8.42 9.24 -7.95
CA LEU A 96 7.49 10.36 -8.07
C LEU A 96 6.63 10.15 -9.31
N LEU A 97 5.31 10.21 -9.12
CA LEU A 97 4.34 10.18 -10.20
C LEU A 97 3.98 11.61 -10.57
N ASN A 98 3.75 11.85 -11.86
CA ASN A 98 3.37 13.17 -12.37
C ASN A 98 2.13 13.70 -11.64
N ASP A 99 1.92 15.01 -11.65
CA ASP A 99 0.73 15.64 -11.06
C ASP A 99 -0.54 15.38 -11.90
N LYS A 100 -1.72 15.53 -11.29
CA LYS A 100 -3.02 15.23 -11.91
C LYS A 100 -3.39 16.27 -12.97
N GLY A 101 -2.77 16.20 -14.14
CA GLY A 101 -3.01 17.12 -15.26
C GLY A 101 -2.13 16.83 -16.46
N GLU A 102 -1.03 16.14 -16.24
CA GLU A 102 -0.28 15.47 -17.30
C GLU A 102 -1.03 14.19 -17.68
N ARG A 103 -1.36 14.04 -18.97
CA ARG A 103 -2.30 13.04 -19.51
C ARG A 103 -1.77 11.59 -19.47
N VAL A 104 -1.20 11.15 -18.35
CA VAL A 104 -0.62 9.82 -18.18
C VAL A 104 -1.46 9.05 -17.16
N PHE A 105 -2.37 8.21 -17.66
CA PHE A 105 -3.06 7.23 -16.83
C PHE A 105 -2.11 6.04 -16.62
N ASN A 106 -1.70 5.79 -15.38
CA ASN A 106 -0.98 4.57 -15.06
C ASN A 106 -1.95 3.38 -15.08
N SER A 107 -1.66 2.37 -15.90
CA SER A 107 -2.39 1.11 -15.93
C SER A 107 -2.11 0.34 -14.65
N ILE A 108 -3.13 0.12 -13.82
CA ILE A 108 -3.02 -0.72 -12.62
C ILE A 108 -2.88 -2.18 -13.10
N PRO A 109 -1.79 -2.89 -12.77
CA PRO A 109 -1.66 -4.30 -13.09
C PRO A 109 -2.74 -5.10 -12.35
N VAL A 110 -3.24 -6.16 -12.98
CA VAL A 110 -4.23 -7.06 -12.36
C VAL A 110 -3.64 -7.67 -11.09
N LEU A 111 -4.28 -7.41 -9.96
CA LEU A 111 -3.88 -7.98 -8.66
C LEU A 111 -4.76 -9.19 -8.36
N ASN A 112 -4.15 -10.36 -8.28
CA ASN A 112 -4.80 -11.55 -7.74
C ASN A 112 -4.63 -11.54 -6.22
N TYR A 113 -5.63 -11.04 -5.49
CA TYR A 113 -5.67 -11.16 -4.04
C TYR A 113 -6.60 -12.31 -3.63
N THR A 114 -6.12 -13.16 -2.73
CA THR A 114 -6.98 -14.09 -1.98
C THR A 114 -7.49 -13.34 -0.76
N ASP A 115 -8.77 -12.98 -0.76
CA ASP A 115 -9.43 -12.52 0.46
C ASP A 115 -9.53 -13.71 1.43
N HIS A 116 -8.97 -13.56 2.63
CA HIS A 116 -9.02 -14.58 3.69
C HIS A 116 -10.30 -14.45 4.53
N ILE A 117 -11.17 -13.49 4.23
CA ILE A 117 -12.49 -13.37 4.83
C ILE A 117 -13.47 -14.20 3.98
N ASN A 118 -13.70 -15.42 4.45
CA ASN A 118 -14.57 -16.48 3.90
C ASN A 118 -13.87 -17.39 2.90
N GLY A 119 -13.63 -18.63 3.34
CA GLY A 119 -13.02 -19.68 2.54
C GLY A 119 -13.66 -19.82 1.15
N GLY A 120 -12.82 -19.66 0.12
CA GLY A 120 -13.08 -20.23 -1.19
C GLY A 120 -13.92 -19.40 -2.16
N ARG A 121 -13.56 -18.14 -2.43
CA ARG A 121 -13.99 -17.51 -3.69
C ARG A 121 -12.86 -16.75 -4.37
N GLN A 122 -12.30 -17.36 -5.42
CA GLN A 122 -11.55 -16.62 -6.43
C GLN A 122 -12.56 -15.73 -7.16
N VAL A 123 -12.34 -14.42 -7.11
CA VAL A 123 -13.06 -13.46 -7.94
C VAL A 123 -12.11 -13.00 -9.03
N ASP A 124 -12.32 -13.50 -10.25
CA ASP A 124 -11.70 -12.93 -11.44
C ASP A 124 -12.50 -11.69 -11.89
N SER A 125 -11.79 -10.70 -12.41
CA SER A 125 -12.29 -9.35 -12.68
C SER A 125 -13.27 -9.23 -13.86
N ASN A 126 -13.85 -10.34 -14.33
CA ASN A 126 -14.77 -10.37 -15.47
C ASN A 126 -16.22 -10.77 -15.15
N HIS A 127 -16.58 -10.96 -13.88
CA HIS A 127 -17.97 -11.28 -13.52
C HIS A 127 -18.71 -10.07 -12.95
N TYR A 128 -19.52 -9.41 -13.78
CA TYR A 128 -20.68 -8.67 -13.31
C TYR A 128 -21.59 -9.67 -12.56
N SER A 129 -21.52 -9.68 -11.23
CA SER A 129 -22.48 -10.41 -10.41
C SER A 129 -23.79 -9.65 -10.41
N VAL A 130 -24.78 -10.17 -11.15
CA VAL A 130 -26.18 -9.77 -11.02
C VAL A 130 -26.61 -10.12 -9.59
N CYS A 131 -26.79 -9.10 -8.76
CA CYS A 131 -27.37 -9.27 -7.43
C CYS A 131 -28.88 -9.54 -7.54
N CYS A 132 -29.32 -10.53 -6.75
CA CYS A 132 -30.68 -10.73 -6.25
C CYS A 132 -31.76 -11.15 -7.26
N ALA A 133 -31.98 -12.46 -7.39
CA ALA A 133 -33.32 -13.02 -7.61
C ALA A 133 -33.53 -14.17 -6.63
N SER A 134 -34.13 -13.86 -5.49
CA SER A 134 -34.69 -14.84 -4.56
C SER A 134 -35.96 -15.44 -5.19
N ASN A 135 -35.85 -16.57 -5.87
CA ASN A 135 -37.02 -17.39 -6.18
C ASN A 135 -37.20 -18.43 -5.07
N GLN A 136 -38.03 -18.10 -4.08
CA GLN A 136 -38.70 -19.10 -3.26
C GLN A 136 -39.87 -19.67 -4.07
N PRO A 137 -40.15 -20.99 -4.01
CA PRO A 137 -41.36 -21.54 -4.61
C PRO A 137 -42.58 -21.13 -3.77
N LEU A 138 -43.61 -20.59 -4.43
CA LEU A 138 -44.94 -20.46 -3.85
C LEU A 138 -45.64 -21.83 -3.94
N ASN A 139 -46.33 -22.20 -2.86
CA ASN A 139 -47.20 -23.39 -2.72
C ASN A 139 -48.13 -23.60 -3.92
#